data_AF-A0A958K937-F1
#
_entry.id   AF-A0A958K937-F1
#
_cell.length_a   1.000
_cell.length_b   1.000
_cell.length_c   1.000
_cell.angle_alpha   90.00
_cell.angle_beta   90.00
_cell.angle_gamma   90.00
#
_symmetry.space_group_name_H-M   'P 1'
#
loop_
_entity.id
_entity.type
_entity.pdbx_description
1 polymer ?
#
loop_
_entity_poly.entity_id
_entity_poly.type
_entity_poly.pdbx_seq_one_letter_code
_entity_poly.pdbx_strand_id
1 'polypeptide(L)'
;MLSGFIDLPWWGYVVVALVMTHITIVGVTVYLHRYSAHRSLELHPVVSHFFRFWLWLTTGMVTKEWTAVHRKHHATCETEEDPHSPQIVGL
;
A
#
# COMPACT_ATOMS: atom_id res chain seq x y z
N MET A 1 6.67 34.82 3.77
CA MET A 1 6.98 33.74 2.83
C MET A 1 6.93 32.45 3.62
N LEU A 2 6.14 31.45 3.20
CA LEU A 2 6.19 30.11 3.78
C LEU A 2 7.33 29.33 3.11
N SER A 3 8.58 29.72 3.37
CA SER A 3 9.73 28.83 3.09
C SER A 3 9.85 27.89 4.29
N GLY A 4 9.74 26.59 4.04
CA GLY A 4 9.89 25.56 5.06
C GLY A 4 11.34 25.48 5.56
N PHE A 5 11.60 24.63 6.57
CA PHE A 5 12.95 24.42 7.11
C PHE A 5 13.96 23.84 6.09
N ILE A 6 13.49 23.38 4.93
CA ILE A 6 14.32 22.78 3.88
C ILE A 6 13.89 23.39 2.53
N ASP A 7 14.80 24.13 1.90
CA ASP A 7 14.62 24.64 0.54
C ASP A 7 15.24 23.67 -0.46
N LEU A 8 14.40 22.95 -1.20
CA LEU A 8 14.84 22.03 -2.25
C LEU A 8 14.82 22.72 -3.62
N PRO A 9 15.78 22.42 -4.51
CA PRO A 9 15.63 22.74 -5.94
C PRO A 9 14.42 21.98 -6.51
N TRP A 10 13.87 22.44 -7.64
CA TRP A 10 12.65 21.86 -8.23
C TRP A 10 12.73 20.33 -8.43
N TRP A 11 13.90 19.82 -8.83
CA TRP A 11 14.11 18.38 -9.01
C TRP A 11 14.17 17.61 -7.69
N GLY A 12 14.48 18.26 -6.57
CA GLY A 12 14.48 17.66 -5.24
C GLY A 12 13.09 17.19 -4.85
N TYR A 13 12.05 17.97 -5.16
CA TYR A 13 10.66 17.56 -4.96
C TYR A 13 10.27 16.35 -5.82
N VAL A 14 10.79 16.26 -7.04
CA VAL A 14 10.59 15.08 -7.91
C VAL A 14 11.20 13.84 -7.28
N VAL A 15 12.43 13.94 -6.77
CA VAL A 15 13.10 12.82 -6.10
C VAL A 15 12.33 12.39 -4.85
N VAL A 16 11.88 13.33 -4.01
CA VAL A 16 11.04 13.03 -2.83
C VAL A 16 9.77 12.29 -3.24
N ALA A 17 9.07 12.77 -4.27
CA ALA A 17 7.86 12.12 -4.77
C ALA A 17 8.13 10.69 -5.25
N LEU A 18 9.22 10.47 -5.99
CA LEU A 18 9.61 9.14 -6.47
C LEU A 18 9.97 8.19 -5.33
N VAL A 19 10.74 8.65 -4.34
CA VAL A 19 11.12 7.83 -3.18
C VAL A 19 9.88 7.45 -2.37
N MET A 20 9.01 8.41 -2.07
CA MET A 20 7.77 8.14 -1.33
C MET A 20 6.88 7.15 -2.09
N THR A 21 6.71 7.35 -3.39
CA THR A 21 5.95 6.45 -4.26
C THR A 21 6.55 5.05 -4.25
N HIS A 22 7.86 4.92 -4.38
CA HIS A 22 8.53 3.64 -4.44
C HIS A 22 8.37 2.86 -3.12
N ILE A 23 8.56 3.51 -1.97
CA ILE A 23 8.35 2.86 -0.66
C ILE A 23 6.90 2.39 -0.51
N THR A 24 5.92 3.20 -0.92
CA THR A 24 4.50 2.82 -0.89
C THR A 24 4.20 1.64 -1.81
N ILE A 25 4.72 1.61 -3.03
CA ILE A 25 4.57 0.47 -3.95
C ILE A 25 5.14 -0.80 -3.34
N VAL A 26 6.34 -0.75 -2.75
CA VAL A 26 6.95 -1.90 -2.07
C VAL A 26 6.11 -2.32 -0.87
N GLY A 27 5.58 -1.37 -0.09
CA GLY A 27 4.69 -1.65 1.03
C GLY A 27 3.40 -2.38 0.61
N VAL A 28 2.76 -1.96 -0.48
CA VAL A 28 1.56 -2.64 -0.99
C VAL A 28 1.92 -4.03 -1.54
N THR A 29 2.96 -4.13 -2.36
CA THR A 29 3.28 -5.37 -3.10
C THR A 29 3.96 -6.44 -2.25
N VAL A 30 4.91 -6.09 -1.40
CA VAL A 30 5.67 -7.04 -0.57
C VAL A 30 4.98 -7.24 0.77
N TYR A 31 4.64 -6.15 1.47
CA TYR A 31 4.09 -6.23 2.82
C TYR A 31 2.59 -6.58 2.85
N LEU A 32 1.72 -5.79 2.22
CA LEU A 32 0.27 -6.06 2.27
C LEU A 32 -0.12 -7.29 1.45
N HIS A 33 0.33 -7.36 0.21
CA HIS A 33 -0.06 -8.42 -0.73
C HIS A 33 0.64 -9.75 -0.41
N ARG A 34 1.97 -9.83 -0.55
CA ARG A 34 2.69 -11.11 -0.43
C ARG A 34 2.79 -11.62 1.01
N TYR A 35 3.23 -10.78 1.95
CA TYR A 35 3.37 -11.17 3.36
C TYR A 35 2.01 -11.28 4.05
N SER A 36 1.24 -10.19 4.15
CA SER A 36 0.02 -10.17 4.97
C SER A 36 -1.14 -10.97 4.35
N ALA A 37 -1.44 -10.78 3.07
CA ALA A 37 -2.57 -11.43 2.43
C ALA A 37 -2.28 -12.88 2.03
N HIS A 38 -1.20 -13.12 1.29
CA HIS A 38 -0.89 -14.45 0.75
C HIS A 38 0.04 -15.30 1.61
N ARG A 39 0.72 -14.74 2.62
CA ARG A 39 1.70 -15.45 3.46
C ARG A 39 2.76 -16.20 2.62
N SER A 40 3.19 -15.61 1.51
CA SER A 40 4.12 -16.24 0.57
C SER A 40 5.60 -16.01 0.90
N LEU A 41 5.88 -15.19 1.90
CA LEU A 41 7.21 -14.91 2.42
C LEU A 41 7.09 -14.51 3.89
N GLU A 42 8.20 -14.60 4.63
CA GLU A 42 8.32 -14.10 6.00
C GLU A 42 9.17 -12.82 6.03
N LEU A 43 8.77 -11.85 6.86
CA LEU A 43 9.50 -10.60 7.03
C LEU A 43 10.04 -10.49 8.45
N HIS A 44 11.24 -9.92 8.58
CA HIS A 44 11.75 -9.52 9.88
C HIS A 44 10.77 -8.53 10.56
N PRO A 45 10.51 -8.64 11.87
CA PRO A 45 9.51 -7.81 12.55
C PRO A 45 9.72 -6.30 12.36
N VAL A 46 10.97 -5.83 12.38
CA VAL A 46 11.30 -4.41 12.13
C VAL A 46 10.81 -3.94 10.75
N VAL A 47 11.02 -4.75 9.72
CA VAL A 47 10.60 -4.44 8.35
C VAL A 47 9.08 -4.45 8.24
N SER A 48 8.43 -5.43 8.86
CA SER A 48 6.97 -5.54 8.94
C SER A 48 6.33 -4.32 9.62
N HIS A 49 6.87 -3.90 10.78
CA HIS A 49 6.38 -2.72 11.50
C HIS A 49 6.68 -1.41 10.76
N PHE A 50 7.83 -1.29 10.10
CA PHE A 50 8.14 -0.15 9.24
C PHE A 50 7.09 0.03 8.15
N PHE A 51 6.80 -1.00 7.35
CA PHE A 51 5.81 -0.89 6.28
C PHE A 51 4.40 -0.65 6.81
N ARG A 52 4.02 -1.31 7.91
CA ARG A 52 2.73 -1.07 8.56
C ARG A 52 2.54 0.40 8.94
N PHE A 53 3.55 0.99 9.60
CA PHE A 53 3.51 2.38 10.01
C PHE A 53 3.53 3.33 8.81
N TRP A 54 4.41 3.07 7.82
CA TRP A 54 4.52 3.88 6.62
C TRP A 54 3.21 3.99 5.86
N LEU A 55 2.55 2.86 5.60
CA LEU A 55 1.29 2.81 4.85
C LEU A 55 0.14 3.47 5.61
N TRP A 56 0.06 3.24 6.92
CA TRP A 56 -0.92 3.94 7.75
C TRP A 56 -0.72 5.46 7.71
N LEU A 57 0.52 5.93 7.88
CA LEU A 57 0.83 7.35 7.93
C LEU A 57 0.59 8.05 6.58
N THR A 58 1.01 7.43 5.47
CA THR A 58 1.06 8.09 4.15
C THR A 58 -0.20 7.90 3.34
N THR A 59 -1.00 6.86 3.61
CA THR A 59 -2.19 6.55 2.81
C THR A 59 -3.44 6.27 3.64
N GLY A 60 -3.34 6.18 4.97
CA GLY A 60 -4.44 5.77 5.85
C GLY A 60 -4.82 4.28 5.76
N MET A 61 -4.04 3.45 5.05
CA MET A 61 -4.39 2.04 4.87
C MET A 61 -4.23 1.24 6.18
N VAL A 62 -5.29 0.53 6.56
CA VAL A 62 -5.27 -0.40 7.70
C VAL A 62 -4.98 -1.82 7.21
N THR A 63 -3.89 -2.43 7.69
CA THR A 63 -3.42 -3.76 7.23
C THR A 63 -4.51 -4.84 7.29
N LYS A 64 -5.29 -4.89 8.37
CA LYS A 64 -6.33 -5.92 8.57
C LYS A 64 -7.45 -5.78 7.54
N GLU A 65 -7.91 -4.56 7.29
CA GLU A 65 -8.99 -4.26 6.35
C GLU A 65 -8.56 -4.60 4.93
N TRP A 66 -7.39 -4.09 4.51
CA TRP A 66 -6.84 -4.37 3.18
C TRP A 66 -6.67 -5.88 2.96
N THR A 67 -6.12 -6.59 3.95
CA THR A 67 -5.91 -8.04 3.87
C THR A 67 -7.23 -8.81 3.75
N ALA A 68 -8.26 -8.40 4.49
CA ALA A 68 -9.57 -9.05 4.44
C ALA A 68 -10.24 -8.85 3.09
N VAL A 69 -10.23 -7.62 2.56
CA VAL A 69 -10.81 -7.27 1.26
C VAL A 69 -10.07 -7.99 0.12
N HIS A 70 -8.73 -7.99 0.13
CA HIS A 70 -7.92 -8.68 -0.87
C HIS A 70 -8.17 -10.19 -0.88
N ARG A 71 -8.28 -10.81 0.31
CA ARG A 71 -8.63 -12.24 0.42
C ARG A 71 -10.04 -12.53 -0.05
N LYS A 72 -11.01 -11.64 0.21
CA LYS A 72 -12.38 -11.78 -0.29
C LYS A 72 -12.39 -11.75 -1.82
N HIS A 73 -11.73 -10.77 -2.43
CA HIS A 73 -11.58 -10.68 -3.88
C HIS A 73 -11.07 -11.99 -4.49
N HIS A 74 -9.99 -12.58 -3.95
CA HIS A 74 -9.49 -13.86 -4.45
C HIS A 74 -10.45 -15.04 -4.23
N ALA A 75 -11.19 -15.06 -3.12
CA ALA A 75 -12.10 -16.15 -2.78
C ALA A 75 -13.39 -16.13 -3.63
N THR A 76 -13.85 -14.95 -4.04
CA THR A 76 -15.13 -14.75 -4.74
C THR A 76 -14.96 -14.03 -6.08
N CYS A 77 -13.79 -14.16 -6.70
CA CYS A 77 -13.39 -13.45 -7.91
C CYS A 77 -14.45 -13.58 -9.02
N GLU A 78 -14.79 -12.47 -9.67
CA GLU A 78 -15.79 -12.39 -10.75
C GLU A 78 -17.20 -12.89 -10.37
N THR A 79 -17.54 -12.86 -9.07
CA THR A 79 -18.91 -13.03 -8.59
C THR A 79 -19.45 -11.71 -8.04
N GLU A 80 -20.75 -11.64 -7.76
CA GLU A 80 -21.38 -10.48 -7.11
C GLU A 80 -20.80 -10.15 -5.74
N GLU A 81 -20.13 -11.12 -5.08
CA GLU A 81 -19.51 -10.91 -3.78
C GLU A 81 -18.10 -10.33 -3.84
N ASP A 82 -17.47 -10.29 -5.02
CA ASP A 82 -16.17 -9.66 -5.23
C ASP A 82 -16.27 -8.14 -4.99
N PRO A 83 -15.57 -7.57 -3.99
CA PRO A 83 -15.66 -6.15 -3.69
C PRO A 83 -15.20 -5.24 -4.85
N HIS A 84 -14.46 -5.77 -5.83
CA HIS A 84 -13.95 -5.00 -6.96
C HIS A 84 -14.10 -5.73 -8.30
N SER A 85 -15.09 -6.63 -8.48
CA SER A 85 -15.28 -7.30 -9.79
C SER A 85 -15.52 -6.27 -10.89
N PRO A 86 -14.70 -6.24 -11.95
CA PRO A 86 -14.91 -5.32 -13.07
C PRO A 86 -16.26 -5.54 -13.77
N GLN A 87 -16.77 -6.77 -13.80
CA GLN A 87 -18.05 -7.09 -14.44
C GLN A 87 -19.25 -6.52 -13.69
N ILE A 88 -19.17 -6.47 -12.36
CA ILE A 88 -20.28 -6.07 -11.50
C ILE A 88 -20.17 -4.60 -11.07
N VAL A 89 -18.98 -4.13 -10.68
CA VAL A 89 -18.77 -2.77 -10.16
C VAL A 89 -18.08 -1.80 -11.13
N GLY A 90 -17.55 -2.29 -12.26
CA GLY A 90 -16.66 -1.54 -13.15
C GLY A 90 -17.33 -0.81 -14.33
N LEU A 91 -18.61 -0.43 -14.22
CA LEU A 91 -19.33 0.31 -15.27
C LEU A 91 -18.74 1.70 -15.55
#